data_AF-A0A523UX60-F1
#
_entry.id   AF-A0A523UX60-F1
#
_cell.length_a   1.000
_cell.length_b   1.000
_cell.length_c   1.000
_cell.angle_alpha   90.00
_cell.angle_beta   90.00
_cell.angle_gamma   90.00
#
_symmetry.space_group_name_H-M   'P 1'
#
loop_
_entity.id
_entity.type
_entity.pdbx_description
1 polymer ?
#
loop_
_entity_poly.entity_id
_entity_poly.type
_entity_poly.pdbx_seq_one_letter_code
_entity_poly.pdbx_strand_id
1 'polypeptide(L)'
;MHTRRQENHVTLSVCDASGRCVINLADEQFQRGTHRLVWDGTDSHGTPVASGVYLIELKSGVLRLAQKLSHVKKDVFLGVRELYNQDSRKKG
;
A
#
# COMPACT_ATOMS: atom_id res chain seq x y z
N MET A 1 -16.12 -28.92 2.11
CA MET A 1 -15.67 -27.87 1.15
C MET A 1 -15.15 -26.70 1.98
N HIS A 2 -13.84 -26.62 2.21
CA HIS A 2 -13.24 -25.53 2.98
C HIS A 2 -12.82 -24.44 1.99
N THR A 3 -13.59 -23.35 1.91
CA THR A 3 -13.18 -22.14 1.20
C THR A 3 -11.92 -21.61 1.89
N ARG A 4 -10.75 -21.88 1.32
CA ARG A 4 -9.47 -21.35 1.80
C ARG A 4 -9.55 -19.83 1.63
N ARG A 5 -9.78 -19.11 2.72
CA ARG A 5 -9.65 -17.65 2.74
C ARG A 5 -8.21 -17.35 2.34
N GLN A 6 -8.02 -16.86 1.12
CA GLN A 6 -6.70 -16.44 0.67
C GLN A 6 -6.43 -15.09 1.32
N GLU A 7 -5.97 -15.16 2.56
CA GLU A 7 -5.51 -14.03 3.35
C GLU A 7 -4.00 -13.91 3.13
N ASN A 8 -3.57 -12.74 2.64
CA ASN A 8 -2.16 -12.43 2.50
C ASN A 8 -1.81 -11.36 3.53
N HIS A 9 -0.67 -11.53 4.20
CA HIS A 9 -0.14 -10.47 5.04
C HIS A 9 0.33 -9.31 4.14
N VAL A 10 -0.13 -8.11 4.46
CA VAL A 10 0.17 -6.90 3.71
C VAL A 10 0.77 -5.88 4.68
N THR A 11 1.95 -5.39 4.33
CA THR A 11 2.54 -4.22 4.99
C THR A 11 2.47 -3.05 4.00
N LEU A 12 1.85 -1.95 4.42
CA LEU A 12 1.78 -0.71 3.66
C LEU A 12 2.45 0.40 4.47
N SER A 13 3.62 0.86 4.02
CA SER A 13 4.41 1.87 4.69
C SER A 13 4.49 3.15 3.86
N VAL A 14 4.48 4.30 4.53
CA VAL A 14 4.82 5.59 3.95
C VAL A 14 6.22 5.95 4.43
N CYS A 15 7.11 6.28 3.51
CA CYS A 15 8.49 6.65 3.78
C CYS A 15 8.79 8.05 3.22
N ASP A 16 9.67 8.80 3.88
CA ASP A 16 10.16 10.07 3.35
C ASP A 16 11.15 9.84 2.18
N ALA A 17 11.60 10.94 1.55
CA ALA A 17 12.51 10.88 0.42
C ALA A 17 13.87 10.22 0.72
N SER A 18 14.26 10.09 1.99
CA SER A 18 15.48 9.38 2.40
C SER A 18 15.26 7.86 2.55
N GLY A 19 14.02 7.40 2.42
CA GLY A 19 13.63 6.00 2.64
C GLY A 19 13.31 5.68 4.10
N ARG A 20 13.32 6.66 5.00
CA ARG A 20 12.92 6.46 6.40
C ARG A 20 11.41 6.29 6.50
N CYS A 21 10.96 5.23 7.18
CA CYS A 21 9.54 5.00 7.44
C CYS A 21 8.97 6.10 8.35
N VAL A 22 7.87 6.69 7.90
CA VAL A 22 7.10 7.75 8.58
C VAL A 22 5.91 7.14 9.33
N ILE A 23 5.19 6.23 8.68
CA ILE A 23 4.04 5.52 9.27
C ILE A 23 3.78 4.20 8.53
N ASN A 24 3.32 3.18 9.26
CA ASN A 24 2.69 2.00 8.67
C ASN A 24 1.18 2.21 8.66
N LEU A 25 0.58 2.29 7.47
CA LEU A 25 -0.88 2.39 7.28
C LEU A 25 -1.56 1.03 7.47
N ALA A 26 -0.83 -0.05 7.25
CA ALA A 26 -1.28 -1.41 7.50
C ALA A 26 -0.10 -2.33 7.75
N ASP A 27 -0.29 -3.30 8.65
CA ASP A 27 0.62 -4.40 8.90
C ASP A 27 -0.18 -5.61 9.41
N GLU A 28 -1.07 -6.11 8.56
CA GLU A 28 -2.08 -7.11 8.96
C GLU A 28 -2.46 -8.04 7.80
N GLN A 29 -3.34 -9.02 8.09
CA GLN A 29 -3.84 -9.94 7.08
C GLN A 29 -5.02 -9.32 6.34
N PHE A 30 -4.91 -9.21 5.02
CA PHE A 30 -6.02 -8.78 4.17
C PHE A 30 -6.59 -9.96 3.40
N GLN A 31 -7.92 -10.05 3.41
CA GLN A 31 -8.64 -10.94 2.51
C GLN A 31 -8.47 -10.46 1.06
N ARG A 32 -8.41 -11.41 0.12
CA ARG A 32 -8.40 -11.08 -1.31
C ARG A 32 -9.58 -10.15 -1.66
N GLY A 33 -9.27 -8.99 -2.23
CA GLY A 33 -10.24 -7.96 -2.58
C GLY A 33 -9.58 -6.58 -2.71
N THR A 34 -10.40 -5.56 -2.97
CA THR A 34 -9.94 -4.17 -3.05
C THR A 34 -10.04 -3.52 -1.67
N HIS A 35 -8.91 -3.01 -1.19
CA HIS A 35 -8.84 -2.26 0.06
C HIS A 35 -8.36 -0.85 -0.22
N ARG A 36 -8.95 0.13 0.49
CA ARG A 36 -8.59 1.55 0.38
C ARG A 36 -8.06 2.01 1.72
N LEU A 37 -6.80 2.44 1.71
CA LEU A 37 -6.15 3.06 2.86
C LEU A 37 -5.82 4.50 2.48
N VAL A 38 -6.03 5.42 3.42
CA VAL A 38 -5.85 6.86 3.22
C VAL A 38 -4.84 7.34 4.26
N TRP A 39 -3.83 8.05 3.79
CA TRP A 39 -2.90 8.76 4.65
C TRP A 39 -3.26 10.24 4.67
N ASP A 40 -3.40 10.81 5.85
CA ASP A 40 -3.79 12.20 6.07
C ASP A 40 -2.59 13.17 6.14
N GLY A 41 -1.38 12.67 5.96
CA GLY A 41 -0.15 13.47 6.04
C GLY A 41 0.41 13.61 7.46
N THR A 42 0.11 12.66 8.35
CA THR A 42 0.67 12.61 9.71
C THR A 42 1.64 11.45 9.92
N ASP A 43 2.57 11.58 10.87
CA ASP A 43 3.43 10.46 11.29
C ASP A 43 2.70 9.50 12.24
N SER A 44 3.39 8.47 12.73
CA SER A 44 2.84 7.51 13.69
C SER A 44 2.38 8.10 15.02
N HIS A 45 2.74 9.36 15.31
CA HIS A 45 2.32 10.10 16.51
C HIS A 45 1.16 11.06 16.22
N GLY A 46 0.62 11.07 14.99
CA GLY A 46 -0.41 12.02 14.56
C GLY A 46 0.13 13.43 14.29
N THR A 47 1.45 13.60 14.21
CA THR A 47 2.07 14.90 13.95
C THR A 47 2.11 15.16 12.43
N PRO A 48 1.68 16.33 11.94
CA PRO A 48 1.79 16.67 10.52
C PRO A 48 3.24 16.60 10.04
N VAL A 49 3.47 15.90 8.92
CA VAL A 49 4.80 15.84 8.32
C VAL A 49 5.06 17.00 7.37
N ALA A 50 6.33 17.29 7.10
CA ALA A 50 6.72 18.36 6.19
C ALA A 50 6.17 18.14 4.76
N SER A 51 5.91 19.23 4.04
CA SER A 51 5.66 19.13 2.60
C SER A 51 6.88 18.54 1.90
N GLY A 52 6.66 17.58 0.99
CA GLY A 52 7.77 16.90 0.34
C GLY A 52 7.34 15.73 -0.53
N VAL A 53 8.34 14.97 -0.95
CA VAL A 53 8.16 13.71 -1.66
C VAL A 53 8.10 12.57 -0.65
N TYR A 54 7.10 11.71 -0.81
CA TYR A 54 6.95 10.50 -0.01
C TYR A 54 6.87 9.28 -0.93
N LEU A 55 7.34 8.15 -0.43
CA LEU A 55 7.30 6.87 -1.09
C LEU A 55 6.31 5.99 -0.33
N ILE A 56 5.37 5.39 -1.04
CA ILE A 56 4.52 4.35 -0.47
C ILE A 56 5.11 3.01 -0.86
N GLU A 57 5.34 2.14 0.11
CA GLU A 57 5.81 0.78 -0.08
C GLU A 57 4.73 -0.22 0.32
N LEU A 58 4.23 -0.99 -0.65
CA LEU A 58 3.32 -2.11 -0.42
C LEU A 58 4.11 -3.42 -0.53
N LYS A 59 4.08 -4.22 0.53
CA LYS A 59 4.66 -5.58 0.58
C LYS A 59 3.55 -6.60 0.79
N SER A 60 3.47 -7.60 -0.09
CA SER A 60 2.58 -8.75 0.11
C SER A 60 3.18 -10.01 -0.51
N GLY A 61 3.62 -10.95 0.32
CA GLY A 61 4.36 -12.12 -0.15
C GLY A 61 5.60 -11.72 -0.99
N VAL A 62 5.60 -12.08 -2.27
CA VAL A 62 6.71 -11.79 -3.22
C VAL A 62 6.60 -10.44 -3.93
N LEU A 63 5.47 -9.75 -3.75
CA LEU A 63 5.17 -8.51 -4.43
C LEU A 63 5.69 -7.31 -3.61
N ARG A 64 6.41 -6.41 -4.28
CA ARG A 64 6.78 -5.09 -3.78
C ARG A 64 6.37 -4.03 -4.78
N LEU A 65 5.58 -3.05 -4.36
CA LEU A 65 5.31 -1.84 -5.14
C LEU A 65 5.81 -0.61 -4.40
N ALA A 66 6.41 0.31 -5.16
CA ALA A 66 6.77 1.63 -4.69
C ALA A 66 6.07 2.69 -5.55
N GLN A 67 5.32 3.60 -4.92
CA GLN A 67 4.72 4.75 -5.60
C GLN A 67 5.24 6.04 -5.01
N LYS A 68 5.69 6.96 -5.89
CA LYS A 68 6.09 8.31 -5.50
C LYS A 68 4.86 9.20 -5.36
N LEU A 69 4.78 9.91 -4.25
CA LEU A 69 3.84 10.98 -3.98
C LEU A 69 4.58 12.32 -3.96
N SER A 70 4.04 13.30 -4.66
CA SER A 70 4.45 14.70 -4.55
C SER A 70 3.35 15.45 -3.84
N HIS A 71 3.59 15.89 -2.60
CA HIS A 71 2.58 16.56 -1.80
C HIS A 71 2.32 17.99 -2.30
N VAL A 72 1.21 18.21 -3.02
CA VAL A 72 0.47 19.49 -3.03
C VAL A 72 -1.03 19.17 -2.98
N LYS A 73 -1.57 19.17 -1.75
CA LYS A 73 -2.98 19.00 -1.33
C LYS A 73 -3.62 17.61 -1.38
N LYS A 74 -3.99 17.17 -0.16
CA LYS A 74 -5.16 16.41 0.31
C LYS A 74 -5.72 15.38 -0.67
N ASP A 75 -5.71 14.13 -0.19
CA ASP A 75 -6.35 12.94 -0.78
C ASP A 75 -5.45 12.14 -1.73
N VAL A 76 -4.52 11.38 -1.13
CA VAL A 76 -3.84 10.29 -1.82
C VAL A 76 -4.69 9.04 -1.71
N PHE A 77 -5.27 8.61 -2.83
CA PHE A 77 -6.01 7.36 -2.91
C PHE A 77 -5.13 6.24 -3.45
N LEU A 78 -4.80 5.29 -2.59
CA LEU A 78 -4.23 4.02 -3.00
C LEU A 78 -5.37 3.05 -3.27
N GLY A 79 -5.68 2.88 -4.56
CA GLY A 79 -6.36 1.68 -5.01
C GLY A 79 -5.33 0.58 -5.19
N VAL A 80 -5.36 -0.46 -4.38
CA VAL A 80 -4.62 -1.70 -4.65
C VAL A 80 -5.30 -2.37 -5.86
N ARG A 81 -4.98 -1.91 -7.08
CA ARG A 81 -5.46 -2.55 -8.32
C ARG A 81 -4.65 -3.83 -8.52
N GLU A 82 -5.37 -4.95 -8.51
CA GLU A 82 -4.98 -6.31 -8.92
C GLU A 82 -3.51 -6.50 -9.29
N LEU A 83 -2.71 -6.98 -8.34
CA LEU A 83 -1.40 -7.57 -8.60
C LEU A 83 -1.47 -9.09 -8.66
N TYR A 84 -2.61 -9.59 -9.13
CA TYR A 84 -2.84 -10.99 -9.47
C TYR A 84 -3.59 -11.04 -10.80
N ASN A 85 -2.93 -10.56 -11.87
CA ASN A 85 -3.27 -11.00 -13.22
C ASN A 85 -1.98 -11.44 -13.92
N GLN A 86 -1.39 -12.52 -13.41
CA GLN A 86 -0.72 -13.45 -14.30
C GLN A 86 -1.69 -14.59 -14.57
N ASP A 87 -1.93 -14.77 -15.86
CA ASP A 87 -2.54 -15.92 -16.51
C ASP A 87 -4.07 -15.92 -16.72
N SER A 88 -4.46 -15.35 -17.87
CA SER A 88 -5.51 -15.90 -18.75
C SER A 88 -5.38 -15.28 -20.15
N ARG A 89 -4.23 -15.50 -20.80
CA ARG A 89 -4.11 -15.33 -22.25
C ARG A 89 -3.21 -16.38 -22.89
N LYS A 90 -3.54 -17.66 -22.68
CA LYS A 90 -3.27 -18.75 -23.64
C LYS A 90 -4.34 -19.84 -23.55
N LYS A 91 -5.43 -19.65 -24.28
CA LYS A 91 -6.13 -20.74 -24.99
C LYS A 91 -6.59 -20.17 -26.33
N GLY A 92 -5.68 -20.27 -27.30
CA GLY A 92 -6.02 -20.51 -28.70
C GLY A 92 -5.84 -21.99 -28.96
#